data_AF-A0A975MZL5-F1
#
_entry.id   AF-A0A975MZL5-F1
#
_cell.length_a   1.000
_cell.length_b   1.000
_cell.length_c   1.000
_cell.angle_alpha   90.00
_cell.angle_beta   90.00
_cell.angle_gamma   90.00
#
_symmetry.space_group_name_H-M   'P 1'
#
loop_
_entity.id
_entity.type
_entity.pdbx_description
1 polymer ?
#
loop_
_entity_poly.entity_id
_entity_poly.type
_entity_poly.pdbx_seq_one_letter_code
_entity_poly.pdbx_strand_id
1 'polypeptide(L)' 'MRKILAGTVIGFGVLLATATSASASDLHYSGHHYPSYDSCEAGYRDLVGNTPIDQPHECRWNPVGVYELWWSR' A
#
# COMPACT_ATOMS: atom_id res chain seq x y z
N MET A 1 -10.34 -46.91 21.25
CA MET A 1 -9.34 -46.06 21.94
C MET A 1 -9.14 -44.80 21.11
N ARG A 2 -9.28 -43.64 21.76
CA ARG A 2 -9.15 -42.30 21.17
C ARG A 2 -7.73 -42.08 20.64
N LYS A 3 -7.59 -41.50 19.45
CA LYS A 3 -6.42 -40.69 19.08
C LYS A 3 -6.93 -39.36 18.52
N ILE A 4 -6.66 -38.34 19.32
CA ILE A 4 -6.76 -36.89 19.10
C ILE A 4 -5.51 -36.54 18.22
N LEU A 5 -5.50 -35.66 17.22
CA LEU A 5 -5.59 -34.20 17.28
C LEU A 5 -5.61 -33.62 15.87
N ALA A 6 -6.36 -32.53 15.74
CA ALA A 6 -6.37 -31.60 14.62
C ALA A 6 -4.98 -31.02 14.32
N GLY A 7 -4.67 -30.86 13.04
CA GLY A 7 -3.51 -30.12 12.55
C GLY A 7 -3.91 -29.25 11.37
N THR A 8 -4.45 -28.07 11.67
CA THR A 8 -4.74 -27.01 10.72
C THR A 8 -3.44 -26.33 10.31
N VAL A 9 -3.03 -26.41 9.04
CA VAL A 9 -2.21 -25.36 8.42
C VAL A 9 -2.69 -25.21 6.98
N ILE A 10 -3.56 -24.22 6.79
CA ILE A 10 -3.94 -23.71 5.49
C ILE A 10 -2.68 -23.07 4.91
N GLY A 11 -2.06 -23.74 3.94
CA GLY A 11 -0.92 -23.22 3.21
C GLY A 11 -1.34 -22.04 2.34
N PHE A 12 -1.37 -20.84 2.93
CA PHE A 12 -1.42 -19.57 2.21
C PHE A 12 -0.06 -19.33 1.54
N GLY A 13 0.18 -20.06 0.45
CA GLY A 13 1.41 -20.01 -0.33
C GLY A 13 1.21 -19.30 -1.65
N VAL A 14 0.79 -18.03 -1.63
CA VAL A 14 0.94 -17.12 -2.79
C VAL A 14 1.24 -15.72 -2.26
N LEU A 15 2.46 -15.52 -1.75
CA LEU A 15 3.05 -14.19 -1.61
C LEU A 15 3.44 -13.74 -3.02
N LEU A 16 2.48 -13.20 -3.75
CA LEU A 16 2.71 -12.39 -4.94
C LEU A 16 3.51 -11.16 -4.50
N ALA A 17 4.84 -11.29 -4.54
CA ALA A 17 5.77 -10.18 -4.49
C ALA A 17 5.56 -9.33 -5.75
N THR A 18 4.52 -8.49 -5.73
CA THR A 18 4.41 -7.37 -6.64
C THR A 18 5.42 -6.34 -6.15
N ALA A 19 6.62 -6.42 -6.74
CA ALA A 19 7.62 -5.39 -6.65
C ALA A 19 6.98 -4.08 -7.12
N THR A 20 6.50 -3.26 -6.19
CA THR A 20 6.17 -1.88 -6.49
C THR A 20 7.48 -1.19 -6.82
N SER A 21 7.53 -0.68 -8.05
CA SER A 21 8.67 -0.04 -8.68
C SER A 21 9.29 0.99 -7.76
N ALA A 22 10.54 0.75 -7.39
CA ALA A 22 11.41 1.73 -6.76
C ALA A 22 11.78 2.82 -7.77
N SER A 23 10.84 3.72 -8.06
CA SER A 23 11.14 5.01 -8.72
C SER A 23 11.39 6.04 -7.62
N ALA A 24 12.50 5.86 -6.89
CA ALA A 24 12.97 6.83 -5.93
C ALA A 24 13.97 7.77 -6.61
N SER A 25 13.69 9.07 -6.56
CA SER A 25 14.76 10.03 -6.23
C SER A 25 14.26 11.19 -5.35
N ASP A 26 12.99 11.59 -5.38
CA ASP A 26 12.51 12.74 -4.57
C ASP A 26 11.10 12.61 -3.97
N LEU A 27 10.58 11.38 -3.81
CA LEU A 27 9.28 11.13 -3.18
C LEU A 27 9.45 10.79 -1.70
N HIS A 28 8.76 11.53 -0.83
CA HIS A 28 8.74 11.34 0.61
C HIS A 28 7.41 10.74 1.04
N TYR A 29 7.47 9.81 2.01
CA TYR A 29 6.27 9.29 2.64
C TYR A 29 5.52 10.42 3.35
N SER A 30 4.23 10.56 3.03
CA SER A 30 3.38 11.64 3.53
C SER A 30 2.89 11.42 4.98
N GLY A 31 2.99 10.20 5.52
CA GLY A 31 2.40 9.83 6.82
C GLY A 31 0.98 9.27 6.74
N HIS A 32 0.42 9.14 5.53
CA HIS A 32 -0.94 8.66 5.31
C HIS A 32 -0.98 7.22 4.81
N HIS A 33 -1.97 6.47 5.32
CA HIS A 33 -2.27 5.09 4.95
C HIS A 33 -3.71 4.96 4.46
N TYR A 34 -3.90 4.17 3.41
CA TYR A 34 -5.20 3.99 2.77
C TYR A 34 -5.49 2.49 2.54
N PRO A 35 -6.76 2.07 2.63
CA PRO A 35 -7.13 0.67 2.45
C PRO A 35 -7.11 0.22 0.98
N SER A 36 -7.12 1.14 0.03
CA SER A 36 -7.09 0.87 -1.41
C SER A 36 -6.32 1.93 -2.18
N TYR A 37 -5.94 1.61 -3.43
CA TYR A 37 -5.26 2.54 -4.33
C TYR A 37 -6.13 3.77 -4.59
N ASP A 38 -7.41 3.58 -4.92
CA ASP A 38 -8.36 4.68 -5.17
C ASP A 38 -8.50 5.62 -3.96
N SER A 39 -8.50 5.08 -2.75
CA SER A 39 -8.54 5.89 -1.53
C SER A 39 -7.25 6.70 -1.34
N CYS A 40 -6.11 6.15 -1.74
CA CYS A 40 -4.84 6.87 -1.71
C CYS A 40 -4.80 8.01 -2.73
N GLU A 41 -5.27 7.78 -3.96
CA GLU A 41 -5.41 8.82 -4.99
C GLU A 41 -6.39 9.92 -4.57
N ALA A 42 -7.54 9.55 -3.99
CA ALA A 42 -8.50 10.51 -3.45
C ALA A 42 -7.89 11.32 -2.30
N GLY A 43 -7.16 10.66 -1.41
CA GLY A 43 -6.44 11.32 -0.32
C GLY A 43 -5.37 12.30 -0.80
N TYR A 44 -4.63 11.97 -1.87
CA TYR A 44 -3.71 12.92 -2.50
C TYR A 44 -4.46 14.17 -2.99
N ARG A 45 -5.58 14.00 -3.71
CA ARG A 45 -6.41 15.11 -4.21
C ARG A 45 -6.98 15.98 -3.09
N ASP A 46 -7.39 15.35 -1.98
CA ASP A 46 -7.87 16.07 -0.79
C ASP A 46 -6.75 16.91 -0.15
N LEU A 47 -5.50 16.42 -0.16
CA LEU A 47 -4.35 17.09 0.42
C LEU A 47 -3.83 18.26 -0.44
N VAL A 48 -3.73 18.09 -1.77
CA VAL A 48 -3.28 19.17 -2.67
C VAL A 48 -4.38 20.18 -3.00
N GLY A 49 -5.61 19.89 -2.58
CA GLY A 49 -6.81 20.60 -3.01
C GLY A 49 -7.09 20.33 -4.49
N ASN A 50 -8.27 20.68 -4.98
CA ASN A 50 -8.71 20.42 -6.36
C ASN A 50 -7.90 21.19 -7.46
N THR A 51 -6.71 21.65 -7.11
CA THR A 51 -5.72 22.24 -7.99
C THR A 51 -5.04 21.11 -8.75
N PRO A 52 -4.98 21.14 -10.09
CA PRO A 52 -4.17 20.20 -10.85
C PRO A 52 -2.70 20.53 -10.61
N ILE A 53 -2.18 20.10 -9.45
CA ILE A 53 -0.75 20.07 -9.21
C ILE A 53 -0.30 18.71 -9.75
N ASP A 54 0.38 18.75 -10.90
CA ASP A 54 1.19 17.66 -11.47
C ASP A 54 2.38 17.29 -10.55
N GLN A 55 2.23 17.44 -9.23
CA GLN A 55 3.25 17.02 -8.29
C GLN A 55 3.33 15.49 -8.35
N PRO A 56 4.53 14.96 -8.56
CA PRO A 56 4.70 13.53 -8.65
C PRO A 56 4.33 12.92 -7.30
N HIS A 57 3.43 11.95 -7.35
CA HIS A 57 2.99 11.16 -6.20
C HIS A 57 2.85 9.69 -6.61
N GLU A 58 2.91 8.82 -5.61
CA GLU A 58 2.80 7.38 -5.76
C GLU A 58 2.04 6.79 -4.57
N CYS A 59 1.10 5.90 -4.89
CA CYS A 59 0.43 5.06 -3.92
C CYS A 59 1.12 3.69 -3.85
N ARG A 60 1.95 3.49 -2.83
CA ARG A 60 2.79 2.29 -2.68
C ARG A 60 2.12 1.29 -1.74
N TRP A 61 1.90 0.07 -2.21
CA TRP A 61 1.42 -1.01 -1.35
C TRP A 61 2.52 -1.45 -0.38
N ASN A 62 2.21 -1.50 0.92
CA ASN A 62 3.15 -1.90 1.95
C ASN A 62 2.90 -3.33 2.48
N PRO A 63 3.86 -3.93 3.19
CA PRO A 63 3.74 -5.29 3.72
C PRO A 63 2.67 -5.45 4.81
N VAL A 64 2.16 -4.35 5.38
CA VAL A 64 1.11 -4.33 6.40
C VAL A 64 -0.29 -4.40 5.76
N GLY A 65 -0.38 -4.34 4.43
CA GLY A 65 -1.62 -4.46 3.70
C GLY A 65 -2.36 -3.13 3.55
N VAL A 66 -1.62 -2.02 3.44
CA VAL A 66 -2.18 -0.69 3.16
C VAL A 66 -1.40 0.00 2.05
N TYR A 67 -2.06 0.94 1.36
CA TYR A 67 -1.40 1.87 0.44
C TYR A 67 -0.86 3.07 1.22
N GLU A 68 0.43 3.33 1.05
CA GLU A 68 1.12 4.51 1.54
C GLU A 68 1.14 5.58 0.45
N LEU A 69 0.84 6.83 0.81
CA LEU A 69 1.00 7.96 -0.10
C LEU A 69 2.42 8.51 0.01
N TRP A 70 3.13 8.53 -1.12
CA TRP A 70 4.46 9.11 -1.28
C TRP A 70 4.38 10.25 -2.29
N TRP A 71 4.96 11.41 -2.00
CA TRP A 71 4.88 12.56 -2.89
C TRP A 71 6.12 13.45 -2.80
N SER A 72 6.39 14.26 -3.82
CA SER A 72 7.44 15.27 -3.77
C SER A 72 6.91 16.52 -3.09
N ARG A 73 7.64 17.03 -2.09
CA ARG A 73 7.26 18.23 -1.33
C ARG A 73 7.54 19.51 -2.11
#